data_AF-A0A3E0UDV3-F1
#
_entry.id   AF-A0A3E0UDV3-F1
#
_cell.length_a   1.000
_cell.length_b   1.000
_cell.length_c   1.000
_cell.angle_alpha   90.00
_cell.angle_beta   90.00
_cell.angle_gamma   90.00
#
_symmetry.space_group_name_H-M   'P 1'
#
loop_
_entity.id
_entity.type
_entity.pdbx_description
1 polymer ?
#
loop_
_entity_poly.entity_id
_entity_poly.type
_entity_poly.pdbx_seq_one_letter_code
_entity_poly.pdbx_strand_id
1 'polypeptide(L)'
;MFKKTLLAMSLAGLSTAALAAPASLTANGTGVLVNGVNNAAVLVSAEGAVGATTFNISSNTLTYTLSDVADSSSVEAHDSLAVVRLTLTGASFNPATALDARVEAATNTADDDLEANTGVTYTAANVLEMPYDATATGLNDGDTITITGLVITPESVAAGAKVTAKLELVSSVGGAIIDSANADLTNVVSQFSTKVTTAFDATIDVTEDRELFTDGTSNDTIAVEVRSAKVDILPATTAAAVKTVTVNGDFSYLDADGDEKLDSDVTVTGATFAKDFQSFTMVTAATAFSGTAAQALPATVTINGSDDRVMTAQSYNVDIDFAYATAASVAAAYDENGKAAGSWGLNGTNVNVPYFPVGFGNLSSNVEVANASKVAGEITIDAIDNNGVVYAPVQLSQLAEGQTVTKISENDIVTAFGLTEGTKLSLNITVNAPSGVTVYPFYRENDVRTSLPTSQYRSVQCKATGSVSSTAYQADGTVVANTALTSAHTAVVNATTGSVNTSCTKDFN
;
A
#
# COMPACT_ATOMS: atom_id res chain seq x y z
N MET A 1 -18.53 62.96 -20.91
CA MET A 1 -18.05 61.80 -21.69
C MET A 1 -17.83 60.52 -20.87
N PHE A 2 -17.85 60.56 -19.53
CA PHE A 2 -17.60 59.38 -18.67
C PHE A 2 -18.68 58.27 -18.64
N LYS A 3 -19.91 58.55 -19.09
CA LYS A 3 -21.02 57.57 -19.02
C LYS A 3 -21.00 56.53 -20.15
N LYS A 4 -20.33 56.82 -21.27
CA LYS A 4 -20.25 55.89 -22.41
C LYS A 4 -19.13 54.87 -22.23
N THR A 5 -18.04 55.24 -21.55
CA THR A 5 -16.89 54.35 -21.26
C THR A 5 -17.21 53.33 -20.17
N LEU A 6 -18.00 53.69 -19.14
CA LEU A 6 -18.38 52.76 -18.09
C LEU A 6 -19.35 51.67 -18.59
N LEU A 7 -20.24 52.01 -19.53
CA LEU A 7 -21.21 51.07 -20.08
C LEU A 7 -20.54 50.03 -21.00
N ALA A 8 -19.48 50.43 -21.73
CA ALA A 8 -18.66 49.50 -22.52
C ALA A 8 -17.88 48.53 -21.62
N MET A 9 -17.38 49.01 -20.47
CA MET A 9 -16.68 48.16 -19.49
C MET A 9 -17.62 47.19 -18.74
N SER A 10 -18.86 47.60 -18.44
CA SER A 10 -19.83 46.71 -17.80
C SER A 10 -20.41 45.66 -18.75
N LEU A 11 -20.50 45.98 -20.05
CA LEU A 11 -21.01 45.04 -21.06
C LEU A 11 -19.95 43.98 -21.41
N ALA A 12 -18.67 44.35 -21.44
CA ALA A 12 -17.57 43.39 -21.58
C ALA A 12 -17.41 42.45 -20.37
N GLY A 13 -17.90 42.83 -19.19
CA GLY A 13 -17.84 42.00 -17.97
C GLY A 13 -19.05 41.08 -17.74
N LEU A 14 -20.13 41.24 -18.51
CA LEU A 14 -21.37 40.46 -18.36
C LEU A 14 -21.59 39.45 -19.49
N SER A 15 -20.92 39.59 -20.63
CA SER A 15 -21.00 38.62 -21.74
C SER A 15 -20.18 37.34 -21.52
N THR A 16 -19.24 37.33 -20.56
CA THR A 16 -18.35 36.18 -20.31
C THR A 16 -18.95 35.08 -19.42
N ALA A 17 -20.26 35.13 -19.12
CA ALA A 17 -20.94 34.15 -18.25
C ALA A 17 -22.23 33.59 -18.86
N ALA A 18 -22.44 33.73 -20.17
CA ALA A 18 -23.35 32.83 -20.86
C ALA A 18 -22.79 31.41 -20.71
N LEU A 19 -23.63 30.47 -20.26
CA LEU A 19 -23.26 29.07 -20.04
C LEU A 19 -22.97 28.41 -21.39
N ALA A 20 -21.77 28.68 -21.93
CA ALA A 20 -21.26 28.00 -23.10
C ALA A 20 -21.18 26.49 -22.77
N ALA A 21 -21.70 25.63 -23.65
CA ALA A 21 -21.38 24.22 -23.63
C ALA A 21 -19.85 24.14 -23.71
N PRO A 22 -19.19 23.45 -22.78
CA PRO A 22 -17.73 23.44 -22.75
C PRO A 22 -17.23 22.83 -24.06
N ALA A 23 -16.28 23.50 -24.71
CA ALA A 23 -15.55 22.90 -25.81
C ALA A 23 -14.98 21.53 -25.39
N SER A 24 -15.02 20.58 -26.31
CA SER A 24 -14.54 19.23 -26.06
C SER A 24 -13.22 19.00 -26.77
N LEU A 25 -12.19 18.63 -26.01
CA LEU A 25 -10.98 18.03 -26.55
C LEU A 25 -11.12 16.52 -26.43
N THR A 26 -11.09 15.83 -27.56
CA THR A 26 -11.08 14.37 -27.58
C THR A 26 -9.69 13.91 -28.01
N ALA A 27 -9.05 13.10 -27.18
CA ALA A 27 -7.85 12.36 -27.58
C ALA A 27 -8.29 11.05 -28.22
N ASN A 28 -8.30 11.01 -29.55
CA ASN A 28 -8.66 9.81 -30.31
C ASN A 28 -7.41 8.97 -30.52
N GLY A 29 -7.10 8.13 -29.53
CA GLY A 29 -6.04 7.15 -29.68
C GLY A 29 -6.49 5.89 -30.39
N THR A 30 -5.85 5.56 -31.51
CA THR A 30 -5.87 4.19 -32.05
C THR A 30 -4.92 3.28 -31.25
N GLY A 31 -5.14 3.19 -29.94
CA GLY A 31 -4.77 1.96 -29.25
C GLY A 31 -5.71 0.89 -29.76
N VAL A 32 -5.21 -0.09 -30.52
CA VAL A 32 -5.90 -1.30 -31.01
C VAL A 32 -7.44 -1.21 -30.83
N LEU A 33 -8.15 -0.76 -31.85
CA LEU A 33 -9.60 -0.90 -31.94
C LEU A 33 -9.95 -2.40 -31.87
N VAL A 34 -10.11 -2.94 -30.65
CA VAL A 34 -10.88 -4.15 -30.43
C VAL A 34 -12.32 -3.70 -30.21
N ASN A 35 -13.09 -3.64 -31.30
CA ASN A 35 -14.55 -3.62 -31.28
C ASN A 35 -15.24 -2.61 -30.34
N GLY A 36 -15.12 -1.30 -30.60
CA GLY A 36 -16.20 -0.34 -30.28
C GLY A 36 -16.68 -0.26 -28.82
N VAL A 37 -15.77 -0.29 -27.84
CA VAL A 37 -16.10 0.02 -26.43
C VAL A 37 -15.21 1.16 -25.93
N ASN A 38 -15.85 2.10 -25.22
CA ASN A 38 -15.27 3.30 -24.62
C ASN A 38 -13.95 3.08 -23.83
N ASN A 39 -12.95 3.88 -24.20
CA ASN A 39 -12.08 4.68 -23.31
C ASN A 39 -11.40 3.98 -22.10
N ALA A 40 -10.79 2.81 -22.29
CA ALA A 40 -9.75 2.38 -21.35
C ALA A 40 -8.51 3.26 -21.57
N ALA A 41 -8.01 3.90 -20.50
CA ALA A 41 -6.83 4.77 -20.60
C ALA A 41 -5.64 3.99 -21.17
N VAL A 42 -5.01 4.53 -22.22
CA VAL A 42 -3.77 3.98 -22.80
C VAL A 42 -2.71 3.90 -21.70
N LEU A 43 -2.13 2.72 -21.48
CA LEU A 43 -1.12 2.50 -20.46
C LEU A 43 0.29 2.50 -21.06
N VAL A 44 1.21 3.24 -20.43
CA VAL A 44 2.63 3.30 -20.81
C VAL A 44 3.47 2.71 -19.68
N SER A 45 4.44 1.86 -20.01
CA SER A 45 5.39 1.38 -18.99
C SER A 45 6.41 2.46 -18.64
N ALA A 46 6.56 2.74 -17.34
CA ALA A 46 7.64 3.58 -16.83
C ALA A 46 9.02 2.95 -17.10
N GLU A 47 9.15 1.64 -16.87
CA GLU A 47 10.38 0.87 -17.04
C GLU A 47 10.79 0.78 -18.51
N GLY A 48 9.81 0.67 -19.42
CA GLY A 48 10.09 0.61 -20.85
C GLY A 48 10.39 1.98 -21.48
N ALA A 49 9.95 3.08 -20.86
CA ALA A 49 10.26 4.44 -21.28
C ALA A 49 11.73 4.84 -21.04
N VAL A 50 12.43 4.18 -20.10
CA VAL A 50 13.84 4.46 -19.80
C VAL A 50 14.71 4.22 -21.04
N GLY A 51 15.50 5.24 -21.40
CA GLY A 51 16.40 5.18 -22.57
C GLY A 51 15.69 5.20 -23.93
N ALA A 52 14.35 5.31 -23.97
CA ALA A 52 13.65 5.56 -25.22
C ALA A 52 13.95 6.99 -25.70
N THR A 53 14.21 7.14 -27.00
CA THR A 53 14.47 8.45 -27.61
C THR A 53 13.19 9.21 -27.93
N THR A 54 12.08 8.48 -28.11
CA THR A 54 10.78 9.03 -28.49
C THR A 54 9.66 8.22 -27.86
N PHE A 55 8.74 8.89 -27.16
CA PHE A 55 7.46 8.33 -26.76
C PHE A 55 6.41 8.93 -27.68
N ASN A 56 6.17 8.24 -28.79
CA ASN A 56 5.24 8.72 -29.79
C ASN A 56 3.82 8.34 -29.39
N ILE A 57 2.98 9.34 -29.18
CA ILE A 57 1.54 9.14 -29.10
C ILE A 57 0.95 9.22 -30.52
N SER A 58 1.68 8.73 -31.53
CA SER A 58 1.43 8.95 -32.98
C SER A 58 0.09 8.46 -33.47
N SER A 59 -0.51 7.52 -32.76
CA SER A 59 -1.85 6.99 -33.02
C SER A 59 -2.96 7.90 -32.51
N ASN A 60 -2.62 8.93 -31.71
CA ASN A 60 -3.58 9.80 -31.06
C ASN A 60 -3.68 11.11 -31.82
N THR A 61 -4.77 11.25 -32.54
CA THR A 61 -5.22 12.52 -33.07
C THR A 61 -5.89 13.29 -31.92
N LEU A 62 -5.36 14.46 -31.58
CA LEU A 62 -6.09 15.39 -30.72
C LEU A 62 -7.05 16.17 -31.58
N THR A 63 -8.35 15.94 -31.39
CA THR A 63 -9.39 16.69 -32.08
C THR A 63 -10.07 17.60 -31.08
N TYR A 64 -9.93 18.90 -31.30
CA TYR A 64 -10.65 19.94 -30.58
C TYR A 64 -11.80 20.42 -31.45
N THR A 65 -13.03 20.28 -30.99
CA THR A 65 -14.19 20.82 -31.70
C THR A 65 -14.57 22.14 -31.06
N LEU A 66 -14.57 23.20 -31.86
CA LEU A 66 -15.12 24.48 -31.44
C LEU A 66 -16.60 24.28 -31.14
N SER A 67 -16.99 24.62 -29.92
CA SER A 67 -18.38 24.55 -29.48
C SER A 67 -18.82 25.97 -29.18
N ASP A 68 -19.67 26.54 -30.02
CA ASP A 68 -20.38 27.75 -29.66
C ASP A 68 -21.83 27.48 -29.25
N VAL A 69 -22.26 28.22 -28.24
CA VAL A 69 -23.65 28.25 -27.79
C VAL A 69 -24.41 29.26 -28.62
N ALA A 70 -24.77 28.86 -29.84
CA ALA A 70 -25.91 29.38 -30.59
C ALA A 70 -26.10 30.91 -30.61
N ASP A 71 -25.05 31.71 -30.41
CA ASP A 71 -25.12 33.16 -30.39
C ASP A 71 -24.27 33.67 -31.55
N SER A 72 -24.94 34.07 -32.62
CA SER A 72 -24.37 34.66 -33.83
C SER A 72 -23.44 35.87 -33.62
N SER A 73 -23.19 36.29 -32.38
CA SER A 73 -22.19 37.29 -31.98
C SER A 73 -20.84 36.71 -31.54
N SER A 74 -20.69 35.38 -31.42
CA SER A 74 -19.46 34.67 -31.02
C SER A 74 -18.43 34.54 -32.16
N VAL A 75 -18.86 34.67 -33.41
CA VAL A 75 -17.97 34.59 -34.59
C VAL A 75 -16.85 35.65 -34.50
N GLU A 76 -17.16 36.82 -33.92
CA GLU A 76 -16.16 37.87 -33.67
C GLU A 76 -15.12 37.50 -32.59
N ALA A 77 -15.41 36.54 -31.70
CA ALA A 77 -14.47 36.14 -30.65
C ALA A 77 -13.29 35.33 -31.23
N HIS A 78 -13.55 34.49 -32.24
CA HIS A 78 -12.53 33.68 -32.91
C HIS A 78 -11.75 34.45 -33.98
N ASP A 79 -12.29 35.56 -34.50
CA ASP A 79 -11.56 36.49 -35.40
C ASP A 79 -10.29 37.06 -34.75
N SER A 80 -10.26 37.09 -33.41
CA SER A 80 -9.11 37.55 -32.66
C SER A 80 -8.06 36.47 -32.37
N LEU A 81 -8.31 35.21 -32.75
CA LEU A 81 -7.40 34.08 -32.50
C LEU A 81 -6.02 34.37 -33.12
N ALA A 82 -4.99 34.23 -32.31
CA ALA A 82 -3.60 34.40 -32.73
C ALA A 82 -2.77 33.13 -32.54
N VAL A 83 -3.03 32.37 -31.48
CA VAL A 83 -2.22 31.22 -31.10
C VAL A 83 -3.10 30.10 -30.59
N VAL A 84 -2.84 28.89 -31.05
CA VAL A 84 -3.30 27.66 -30.41
C VAL A 84 -2.20 27.19 -29.46
N ARG A 85 -2.46 27.20 -28.14
CA ARG A 85 -1.52 26.75 -27.13
C ARG A 85 -1.89 25.36 -26.65
N LEU A 86 -0.93 24.44 -26.68
CA LEU A 86 -1.05 23.10 -26.11
C LEU A 86 -0.13 22.99 -24.89
N THR A 87 -0.70 22.67 -23.73
CA THR A 87 0.04 22.44 -22.49
C THR A 87 -0.11 20.99 -22.04
N LEU A 88 1.00 20.31 -21.79
CA LEU A 88 1.01 19.00 -21.15
C LEU A 88 1.14 19.15 -19.63
N THR A 89 0.41 18.31 -18.90
CA THR A 89 0.63 18.05 -17.47
C THR A 89 1.15 16.63 -17.31
N GLY A 90 2.15 16.44 -16.45
CA GLY A 90 2.74 15.13 -16.18
C GLY A 90 3.77 14.64 -17.21
N ALA A 91 4.09 15.47 -18.21
CA ALA A 91 5.06 15.17 -19.27
C ALA A 91 5.63 16.46 -19.89
N SER A 92 6.69 16.32 -20.69
CA SER A 92 7.27 17.36 -21.55
C SER A 92 7.28 16.90 -23.00
N PHE A 93 7.10 17.83 -23.93
CA PHE A 93 7.25 17.56 -25.35
C PHE A 93 8.69 17.18 -25.70
N ASN A 94 8.86 16.41 -26.77
CA ASN A 94 10.14 16.22 -27.42
C ASN A 94 10.24 17.20 -28.61
N PRO A 95 11.19 18.16 -28.64
CA PRO A 95 11.28 19.15 -29.71
C PRO A 95 11.76 18.57 -31.05
N ALA A 96 12.14 17.29 -31.12
CA ALA A 96 12.49 16.60 -32.36
C ALA A 96 11.26 16.14 -33.17
N THR A 97 10.04 16.51 -32.77
CA THR A 97 8.80 16.14 -33.46
C THR A 97 8.61 16.86 -34.79
N ALA A 98 8.18 16.11 -35.80
CA ALA A 98 7.41 16.67 -36.91
C ALA A 98 5.93 16.71 -36.48
N LEU A 99 5.51 17.83 -35.87
CA LEU A 99 4.11 18.08 -35.54
C LEU A 99 3.35 18.50 -36.80
N ASP A 100 2.12 18.03 -36.95
CA ASP A 100 1.19 18.50 -37.97
C ASP A 100 -0.11 18.92 -37.27
N ALA A 101 -0.52 20.17 -37.49
CA ALA A 101 -1.76 20.73 -36.95
C ALA A 101 -2.60 21.26 -38.11
N ARG A 102 -3.87 20.89 -38.12
CA ARG A 102 -4.83 21.19 -39.19
C ARG A 102 -6.11 21.76 -38.61
N VAL A 103 -6.78 22.60 -39.36
CA VAL A 103 -8.16 23.01 -39.07
C VAL A 103 -9.03 22.42 -40.16
N GLU A 104 -10.09 21.72 -39.77
CA GLU A 104 -11.07 21.14 -40.68
C GLU A 104 -12.42 21.81 -40.44
N ALA A 105 -13.01 22.36 -41.50
CA ALA A 105 -14.30 23.05 -41.44
C ALA A 105 -15.45 22.07 -41.18
N ALA A 106 -16.44 22.49 -40.39
CA ALA A 106 -17.59 21.68 -39.99
C ALA A 106 -18.40 21.10 -41.16
N THR A 107 -18.41 21.79 -42.31
CA THR A 107 -19.28 21.48 -43.46
C THR A 107 -18.59 20.78 -44.63
N ASN A 108 -17.29 20.45 -44.52
CA ASN A 108 -16.55 19.62 -45.48
C ASN A 108 -16.61 20.13 -46.95
N THR A 109 -16.92 21.41 -47.16
CA THR A 109 -16.96 22.05 -48.49
C THR A 109 -15.75 22.95 -48.67
N ALA A 110 -14.71 22.40 -49.31
CA ALA A 110 -13.42 23.01 -49.62
C ALA A 110 -12.49 23.24 -48.41
N ASP A 111 -11.38 22.48 -48.42
CA ASP A 111 -10.22 22.59 -47.52
C ASP A 111 -9.70 24.02 -47.49
N ASP A 112 -10.00 24.77 -46.42
CA ASP A 112 -9.12 25.83 -45.95
C ASP A 112 -8.07 25.13 -45.09
N ASP A 113 -7.13 24.43 -45.74
CA ASP A 113 -5.97 23.82 -45.07
C ASP A 113 -5.29 24.93 -44.26
N LEU A 114 -5.37 24.84 -42.93
CA LEU A 114 -4.41 25.53 -42.09
C LEU A 114 -3.05 24.91 -42.43
N GLU A 115 -2.25 25.54 -43.30
CA GLU A 115 -0.83 25.22 -43.42
C GLU A 115 -0.13 25.69 -42.13
N ALA A 116 -0.44 25.06 -40.99
CA ALA A 116 0.16 25.35 -39.68
C ALA A 116 1.61 24.85 -39.57
N ASN A 117 2.27 24.59 -40.71
CA ASN A 117 3.57 23.94 -40.73
C ASN A 117 4.75 24.93 -40.61
N THR A 118 4.47 26.24 -40.48
CA THR A 118 5.52 27.24 -40.22
C THR A 118 5.26 28.00 -38.92
N GLY A 119 6.04 27.71 -37.86
CA GLY A 119 6.12 28.58 -36.69
C GLY A 119 5.83 27.94 -35.32
N VAL A 120 5.67 26.62 -35.24
CA VAL A 120 5.52 25.90 -33.97
C VAL A 120 6.67 26.25 -33.01
N THR A 121 6.34 26.75 -31.82
CA THR A 121 7.31 27.24 -30.83
C THR A 121 7.11 26.55 -29.48
N TYR A 122 8.19 26.02 -28.90
CA TYR A 122 8.20 25.50 -27.52
C TYR A 122 8.53 26.63 -26.55
N THR A 123 7.52 27.24 -25.95
CA THR A 123 7.72 28.32 -24.98
C THR A 123 8.14 27.80 -23.61
N ALA A 124 7.84 26.53 -23.32
CA ALA A 124 8.38 25.77 -22.20
C ALA A 124 8.48 24.28 -22.57
N ALA A 125 9.13 23.46 -21.72
CA ALA A 125 9.28 22.02 -21.97
C ALA A 125 7.92 21.30 -22.14
N ASN A 126 6.87 21.78 -21.49
CA ASN A 126 5.53 21.23 -21.53
C ASN A 126 4.51 22.16 -22.21
N VAL A 127 4.95 23.25 -22.85
CA VAL A 127 4.06 24.22 -23.52
C VAL A 127 4.52 24.42 -24.96
N LEU A 128 3.59 24.20 -25.87
CA LEU A 128 3.72 24.39 -27.30
C LEU A 128 2.75 25.49 -27.74
N GLU A 129 3.21 26.40 -28.59
CA GLU A 129 2.39 27.42 -29.22
C GLU A 129 2.48 27.28 -30.74
N MET A 130 1.31 27.29 -31.38
CA MET A 130 1.16 27.22 -32.84
C MET A 130 0.49 28.51 -33.29
N PRO A 131 1.19 29.37 -34.05
CA PRO A 131 0.58 30.59 -34.56
C PRO A 131 -0.55 30.25 -35.53
N TYR A 132 -1.64 31.00 -35.44
CA TYR A 132 -2.78 30.93 -36.35
C TYR A 132 -2.70 32.12 -37.31
N ASP A 133 -2.51 31.86 -38.60
CA ASP A 133 -2.47 32.91 -39.63
C ASP A 133 -3.82 32.99 -40.34
N ALA A 134 -4.67 33.90 -39.85
CA ALA A 134 -6.04 34.10 -40.32
C ALA A 134 -6.06 34.86 -41.66
N THR A 135 -5.63 34.23 -42.77
CA THR A 135 -5.53 34.94 -44.06
C THR A 135 -6.76 34.87 -44.96
N ALA A 136 -7.80 34.08 -44.65
CA ALA A 136 -8.97 34.04 -45.55
C ALA A 136 -10.36 33.89 -44.90
N THR A 137 -10.53 33.18 -43.79
CA THR A 137 -11.85 32.88 -43.21
C THR A 137 -11.71 32.70 -41.69
N GLY A 138 -12.58 33.35 -40.90
CA GLY A 138 -12.64 33.15 -39.44
C GLY A 138 -13.07 31.72 -39.11
N LEU A 139 -12.70 31.22 -37.93
CA LEU A 139 -13.18 29.91 -37.45
C LEU A 139 -14.68 29.98 -37.16
N ASN A 140 -15.41 28.97 -37.60
CA ASN A 140 -16.85 28.83 -37.40
C ASN A 140 -17.17 27.78 -36.31
N ASP A 141 -18.40 27.84 -35.81
CA ASP A 141 -18.93 26.81 -34.92
C ASP A 141 -18.89 25.42 -35.58
N GLY A 142 -18.49 24.41 -34.81
CA GLY A 142 -18.30 23.04 -35.27
C GLY A 142 -17.01 22.78 -36.06
N ASP A 143 -16.21 23.81 -36.37
CA ASP A 143 -14.87 23.60 -36.93
C ASP A 143 -14.01 22.80 -35.94
N THR A 144 -13.09 22.02 -36.48
CA THR A 144 -12.22 21.18 -35.65
C THR A 144 -10.75 21.52 -35.86
N ILE A 145 -9.99 21.55 -34.76
CA ILE A 145 -8.54 21.65 -34.79
C ILE A 145 -8.00 20.26 -34.48
N THR A 146 -7.25 19.71 -35.43
CA THR A 146 -6.64 18.40 -35.35
C THR A 146 -5.14 18.55 -35.19
N ILE A 147 -4.57 17.98 -34.11
CA ILE A 147 -3.13 17.94 -33.87
C ILE A 147 -2.66 16.48 -33.90
N THR A 148 -1.62 16.22 -34.69
CA THR A 148 -0.99 14.90 -34.84
C THR A 148 0.54 15.01 -34.68
N GLY A 149 1.21 13.87 -34.54
CA GLY A 149 2.67 13.82 -34.43
C GLY A 149 3.22 14.22 -33.05
N LEU A 150 2.38 14.20 -32.01
CA LEU A 150 2.80 14.49 -30.63
C LEU A 150 3.78 13.42 -30.13
N VAL A 151 5.04 13.81 -29.96
CA VAL A 151 6.05 13.00 -29.25
C VAL A 151 6.37 13.65 -27.93
N ILE A 152 6.35 12.81 -26.90
CA ILE A 152 6.73 13.16 -25.54
C ILE A 152 8.17 12.71 -25.30
N THR A 153 8.89 13.47 -24.48
CA THR A 153 10.21 13.07 -23.99
C THR A 153 10.03 11.94 -22.95
N PRO A 154 10.49 10.70 -23.20
CA PRO A 154 10.19 9.56 -22.33
C PRO A 154 10.67 9.72 -20.89
N GLU A 155 11.80 10.39 -20.68
CA GLU A 155 12.34 10.67 -19.34
C GLU A 155 11.52 11.69 -18.54
N SER A 156 10.59 12.41 -19.19
CA SER A 156 9.75 13.42 -18.54
C SER A 156 8.51 12.84 -17.84
N VAL A 157 8.23 11.54 -18.03
CA VAL A 157 7.07 10.88 -17.41
C VAL A 157 7.50 10.02 -16.22
N ALA A 158 6.91 10.29 -15.06
CA ALA A 158 7.15 9.50 -13.85
C ALA A 158 6.18 8.32 -13.76
N ALA A 159 6.58 7.22 -13.10
CA ALA A 159 5.66 6.14 -12.77
C ALA A 159 4.47 6.68 -11.93
N GLY A 160 3.25 6.28 -12.29
CA GLY A 160 2.01 6.76 -11.69
C GLY A 160 1.52 8.11 -12.23
N ALA A 161 2.26 8.75 -13.14
CA ALA A 161 1.83 10.01 -13.74
C ALA A 161 0.64 9.80 -14.68
N LYS A 162 -0.31 10.73 -14.62
CA LYS A 162 -1.35 10.90 -15.62
C LYS A 162 -0.94 12.01 -16.57
N VAL A 163 -0.83 11.71 -17.86
CA VAL A 163 -0.51 12.71 -18.87
C VAL A 163 -1.79 13.28 -19.42
N THR A 164 -1.97 14.59 -19.26
CA THR A 164 -3.13 15.31 -19.81
C THR A 164 -2.67 16.42 -20.74
N ALA A 165 -3.49 16.71 -21.74
CA ALA A 165 -3.32 17.86 -22.62
C ALA A 165 -4.40 18.90 -22.31
N LYS A 166 -3.99 20.16 -22.26
CA LYS A 166 -4.88 21.32 -22.29
C LYS A 166 -4.63 22.08 -23.58
N LEU A 167 -5.67 22.27 -24.38
CA LEU A 167 -5.65 23.14 -25.55
C LEU A 167 -6.33 24.46 -25.18
N GLU A 168 -5.71 25.57 -25.53
CA GLU A 168 -6.23 26.92 -25.35
C GLU A 168 -6.18 27.68 -26.68
N LEU A 169 -7.28 28.34 -27.02
CA LEU A 169 -7.35 29.32 -28.09
C LEU A 169 -7.02 30.69 -27.51
N VAL A 170 -5.94 31.33 -27.97
CA VAL A 170 -5.40 32.55 -27.36
C VAL A 170 -5.55 33.72 -28.33
N SER A 171 -6.19 34.79 -27.85
CA SER A 171 -6.45 36.01 -28.60
C SER A 171 -5.19 36.87 -28.77
N SER A 172 -5.06 37.51 -29.94
CA SER A 172 -4.14 38.63 -30.19
C SER A 172 -4.42 39.83 -29.28
N VAL A 173 -5.65 39.96 -28.76
CA VAL A 173 -6.07 41.08 -27.92
C VAL A 173 -5.75 40.76 -26.46
N GLY A 174 -4.61 41.25 -25.99
CA GLY A 174 -4.21 41.14 -24.59
C GLY A 174 -3.89 39.72 -24.12
N GLY A 175 -3.76 38.74 -25.02
CA GLY A 175 -3.44 37.35 -24.69
C GLY A 175 -4.56 36.61 -23.95
N ALA A 176 -5.80 37.08 -24.08
CA ALA A 176 -6.95 36.46 -23.42
C ALA A 176 -7.22 35.04 -23.97
N ILE A 177 -7.62 34.12 -23.10
CA ILE A 177 -8.09 32.79 -23.52
C ILE A 177 -9.51 32.96 -24.06
N ILE A 178 -9.68 32.66 -25.34
CA ILE A 178 -10.97 32.67 -26.04
C ILE A 178 -11.76 31.42 -25.64
N ASP A 179 -11.08 30.27 -25.65
CA ASP A 179 -11.68 28.98 -25.35
C ASP A 179 -10.61 27.98 -24.89
N SER A 180 -11.01 26.93 -24.17
CA SER A 180 -10.08 25.89 -23.72
C SER A 180 -10.76 24.58 -23.42
N ALA A 181 -10.04 23.47 -23.63
CA ALA A 181 -10.49 22.14 -23.24
C ALA A 181 -9.32 21.25 -22.79
N ASN A 182 -9.65 20.20 -22.04
CA ASN A 182 -8.67 19.25 -21.51
C ASN A 182 -9.00 17.83 -21.96
N ALA A 183 -7.97 17.01 -22.15
CA ALA A 183 -8.09 15.59 -22.45
C ALA A 183 -7.02 14.78 -21.72
N ASP A 184 -7.40 13.58 -21.30
CA ASP A 184 -6.46 12.58 -20.80
C ASP A 184 -5.79 11.88 -21.99
N LEU A 185 -4.46 11.84 -22.02
CA LEU A 185 -3.72 11.19 -23.10
C LEU A 185 -3.36 9.74 -22.76
N THR A 186 -2.81 9.54 -21.57
CA THR A 186 -2.28 8.24 -21.13
C THR A 186 -2.03 8.22 -19.63
N ASN A 187 -1.94 7.02 -19.06
CA ASN A 187 -1.43 6.78 -17.72
C ASN A 187 -0.10 6.03 -17.80
N VAL A 188 0.89 6.52 -17.06
CA VAL A 188 2.18 5.85 -16.91
C VAL A 188 2.11 4.97 -15.68
N VAL A 189 2.37 3.68 -15.85
CA VAL A 189 2.27 2.68 -14.79
C VAL A 189 3.61 2.01 -14.58
N SER A 190 3.89 1.60 -13.34
CA SER A 190 4.94 0.61 -13.10
C SER A 190 4.48 -0.70 -13.74
N GLN A 191 5.25 -1.19 -14.69
CA GLN A 191 4.98 -2.44 -15.35
C GLN A 191 5.32 -3.60 -14.41
N PHE A 192 6.36 -3.50 -13.61
CA PHE A 192 6.74 -4.60 -12.73
C PHE A 192 6.29 -4.37 -11.30
N SER A 193 5.86 -5.45 -10.65
CA SER A 193 5.55 -5.44 -9.22
C SER A 193 5.76 -6.84 -8.65
N THR A 194 5.80 -6.94 -7.33
CA THR A 194 5.95 -8.22 -6.65
C THR A 194 4.92 -8.37 -5.53
N LYS A 195 4.63 -9.61 -5.14
CA LYS A 195 3.72 -9.91 -4.04
C LYS A 195 4.15 -11.19 -3.34
N VAL A 196 4.28 -11.14 -2.01
CA VAL A 196 4.30 -12.36 -1.19
C VAL A 196 2.85 -12.85 -1.12
N THR A 197 2.55 -13.98 -1.77
CA THR A 197 1.20 -14.57 -1.82
C THR A 197 0.95 -15.52 -0.66
N THR A 198 1.99 -16.18 -0.18
CA THR A 198 2.01 -16.98 1.05
C THR A 198 3.25 -16.56 1.82
N ALA A 199 3.08 -16.07 3.04
CA ALA A 199 4.17 -15.70 3.93
C ALA A 199 4.43 -16.84 4.91
N PHE A 200 5.63 -16.93 5.46
CA PHE A 200 5.88 -17.80 6.60
C PHE A 200 5.04 -17.34 7.79
N ASP A 201 4.22 -18.23 8.32
CA ASP A 201 3.29 -17.92 9.41
C ASP A 201 3.17 -19.03 10.46
N ALA A 202 4.00 -20.07 10.34
CA ALA A 202 3.99 -21.15 11.29
C ALA A 202 4.37 -20.70 12.70
N THR A 203 3.74 -21.33 13.70
CA THR A 203 4.07 -21.14 15.12
C THR A 203 4.82 -22.37 15.60
N ILE A 204 6.05 -22.17 16.06
CA ILE A 204 6.91 -23.21 16.62
C ILE A 204 6.29 -23.69 17.92
N ASP A 205 6.16 -25.02 18.03
CA ASP A 205 5.64 -25.67 19.22
C ASP A 205 6.77 -25.95 20.21
N VAL A 206 6.73 -25.29 21.35
CA VAL A 206 7.66 -25.56 22.44
C VAL A 206 7.33 -26.84 23.21
N THR A 207 6.20 -27.55 22.99
CA THR A 207 6.02 -28.91 23.57
C THR A 207 6.89 -29.94 22.90
N GLU A 208 7.18 -29.75 21.62
CA GLU A 208 7.92 -30.68 20.78
C GLU A 208 9.37 -30.21 20.65
N ASP A 209 9.94 -29.69 21.74
CA ASP A 209 11.33 -29.20 21.81
C ASP A 209 11.71 -28.19 20.70
N ARG A 210 10.72 -27.50 20.13
CA ARG A 210 10.83 -26.57 18.99
C ARG A 210 11.23 -27.25 17.68
N GLU A 211 10.96 -28.53 17.55
CA GLU A 211 11.24 -29.36 16.37
C GLU A 211 10.05 -29.40 15.41
N LEU A 212 8.85 -29.14 15.94
CA LEU A 212 7.60 -29.06 15.18
C LEU A 212 6.92 -27.71 15.34
N PHE A 213 6.03 -27.40 14.40
CA PHE A 213 5.03 -26.36 14.52
C PHE A 213 3.80 -26.90 15.26
N THR A 214 2.96 -25.99 15.76
CA THR A 214 1.75 -26.32 16.54
C THR A 214 0.71 -27.19 15.82
N ASP A 215 0.85 -27.39 14.50
CA ASP A 215 0.04 -28.30 13.71
C ASP A 215 0.61 -29.73 13.65
N GLY A 216 1.74 -29.99 14.32
CA GLY A 216 2.44 -31.27 14.34
C GLY A 216 3.30 -31.52 13.10
N THR A 217 3.61 -30.49 12.31
CA THR A 217 4.49 -30.59 11.14
C THR A 217 5.74 -29.74 11.30
N SER A 218 6.81 -30.06 10.58
CA SER A 218 8.02 -29.23 10.44
C SER A 218 8.01 -28.43 9.13
N ASN A 219 6.84 -28.33 8.49
CA ASN A 219 6.69 -27.78 7.16
C ASN A 219 6.11 -26.36 7.19
N ASP A 220 6.80 -25.43 6.55
CA ASP A 220 6.22 -24.14 6.20
C ASP A 220 6.52 -23.81 4.73
N THR A 221 5.69 -22.98 4.14
CA THR A 221 5.73 -22.66 2.71
C THR A 221 5.68 -21.15 2.51
N ILE A 222 6.66 -20.64 1.75
CA ILE A 222 6.62 -19.29 1.21
C ILE A 222 6.28 -19.34 -0.27
N ALA A 223 5.45 -18.39 -0.71
CA ALA A 223 5.18 -18.16 -2.12
C ALA A 223 5.31 -16.69 -2.49
N VAL A 224 6.09 -16.42 -3.52
CA VAL A 224 6.34 -15.08 -4.05
C VAL A 224 5.99 -15.04 -5.52
N GLU A 225 5.32 -13.96 -5.92
CA GLU A 225 4.89 -13.74 -7.29
C GLU A 225 5.53 -12.48 -7.85
N VAL A 226 6.18 -12.60 -9.01
CA VAL A 226 6.59 -11.46 -9.81
C VAL A 226 5.55 -11.22 -10.89
N ARG A 227 5.09 -9.97 -11.00
CA ARG A 227 3.98 -9.55 -11.87
C ARG A 227 4.45 -8.59 -12.94
N SER A 228 3.82 -8.70 -14.12
CA SER A 228 3.82 -7.64 -15.14
C SER A 228 2.41 -7.10 -15.29
N ALA A 229 2.24 -5.79 -15.19
CA ALA A 229 1.05 -5.13 -15.66
C ALA A 229 0.98 -5.20 -17.19
N LYS A 230 -0.25 -5.18 -17.71
CA LYS A 230 -0.49 -4.94 -19.13
C LYS A 230 -0.18 -3.47 -19.43
N VAL A 231 0.56 -3.19 -20.48
CA VAL A 231 0.84 -1.86 -21.02
C VAL A 231 0.65 -1.88 -22.53
N ASP A 232 0.22 -0.76 -23.10
CA ASP A 232 -0.07 -0.64 -24.52
C ASP A 232 1.12 -0.06 -25.30
N ILE A 233 1.90 0.81 -24.66
CA ILE A 233 3.03 1.52 -25.28
C ILE A 233 4.32 1.30 -24.48
N LEU A 234 5.42 1.15 -25.21
CA LEU A 234 6.79 0.95 -24.71
C LEU A 234 6.88 -0.20 -23.67
N PRO A 235 6.44 -1.43 -23.96
CA PRO A 235 6.57 -2.53 -23.01
C PRO A 235 8.05 -2.84 -22.72
N ALA A 236 8.42 -2.89 -21.44
CA ALA A 236 9.65 -3.53 -21.00
C ALA A 236 9.50 -5.06 -21.12
N THR A 237 10.61 -5.75 -21.36
CA THR A 237 10.63 -7.22 -21.45
C THR A 237 11.69 -7.77 -20.50
N THR A 238 11.30 -8.71 -19.65
CA THR A 238 12.23 -9.36 -18.72
C THR A 238 13.21 -10.27 -19.47
N ALA A 239 14.43 -10.41 -18.96
CA ALA A 239 15.38 -11.37 -19.53
C ALA A 239 14.82 -12.80 -19.41
N ALA A 240 15.19 -13.68 -20.36
CA ALA A 240 14.66 -15.04 -20.44
C ALA A 240 15.12 -15.97 -19.30
N ALA A 241 16.08 -15.57 -18.46
CA ALA A 241 16.70 -16.42 -17.45
C ALA A 241 16.45 -15.90 -16.02
N VAL A 242 16.07 -16.84 -15.15
CA VAL A 242 16.13 -16.86 -13.68
C VAL A 242 15.97 -15.51 -12.99
N LYS A 243 14.78 -15.29 -12.43
CA LYS A 243 14.60 -14.25 -11.41
C LYS A 243 15.01 -14.84 -10.09
N THR A 244 16.06 -14.29 -9.50
CA THR A 244 16.47 -14.60 -8.14
C THR A 244 15.52 -13.91 -7.20
N VAL A 245 14.77 -14.72 -6.46
CA VAL A 245 14.03 -14.24 -5.29
C VAL A 245 14.81 -14.74 -4.09
N THR A 246 15.44 -13.83 -3.36
CA THR A 246 16.22 -14.16 -2.17
C THR A 246 15.34 -13.98 -0.96
N VAL A 247 15.23 -15.02 -0.13
CA VAL A 247 14.53 -14.97 1.14
C VAL A 247 15.60 -14.95 2.23
N ASN A 248 15.63 -13.88 3.02
CA ASN A 248 16.60 -13.70 4.10
C ASN A 248 15.99 -14.12 5.45
N GLY A 249 16.79 -14.85 6.22
CA GLY A 249 16.45 -15.39 7.55
C GLY A 249 17.52 -16.38 8.00
N ASP A 250 17.55 -16.72 9.29
CA ASP A 250 18.49 -17.69 9.85
C ASP A 250 17.94 -19.12 9.70
N PHE A 251 18.47 -19.87 8.75
CA PHE A 251 18.13 -21.27 8.52
C PHE A 251 19.24 -22.22 8.99
N SER A 252 20.12 -21.77 9.90
CA SER A 252 21.24 -22.58 10.40
C SER A 252 20.80 -23.89 11.07
N TYR A 253 19.56 -23.97 11.56
CA TYR A 253 18.96 -25.20 12.08
C TYR A 253 18.81 -26.32 11.01
N LEU A 254 18.99 -26.01 9.73
CA LEU A 254 19.01 -26.96 8.61
C LEU A 254 20.39 -27.61 8.37
N ASP A 255 21.42 -27.11 9.05
CA ASP A 255 22.82 -27.58 9.02
C ASP A 255 23.29 -27.82 10.47
N ALA A 256 22.80 -28.90 11.07
CA ALA A 256 23.03 -29.18 12.48
C ALA A 256 24.49 -29.56 12.79
N ASP A 257 25.23 -30.08 11.81
CA ASP A 257 26.64 -30.44 11.96
C ASP A 257 27.63 -29.32 11.58
N GLY A 258 27.13 -28.24 10.98
CA GLY A 258 27.88 -27.04 10.63
C GLY A 258 28.83 -27.24 9.46
N ASP A 259 28.54 -28.20 8.56
CA ASP A 259 29.36 -28.54 7.40
C ASP A 259 29.05 -27.72 6.14
N GLU A 260 28.17 -26.71 6.31
CA GLU A 260 27.68 -25.79 5.29
C GLU A 260 26.91 -26.48 4.16
N LYS A 261 26.26 -27.61 4.46
CA LYS A 261 25.34 -28.30 3.56
C LYS A 261 24.05 -28.63 4.26
N LEU A 262 23.03 -28.81 3.43
CA LEU A 262 21.74 -29.27 3.90
C LEU A 262 21.93 -30.69 4.43
N ASP A 263 21.54 -30.91 5.68
CA ASP A 263 21.56 -32.24 6.27
C ASP A 263 20.69 -33.23 5.47
N SER A 264 21.07 -34.50 5.50
CA SER A 264 20.53 -35.53 4.59
C SER A 264 19.05 -35.89 4.80
N ASP A 265 18.50 -35.54 5.96
CA ASP A 265 17.11 -35.78 6.38
C ASP A 265 16.21 -34.55 6.18
N VAL A 266 16.76 -33.42 5.74
CA VAL A 266 15.98 -32.24 5.34
C VAL A 266 15.67 -32.32 3.85
N THR A 267 14.42 -32.02 3.50
CA THR A 267 14.03 -31.86 2.09
C THR A 267 13.61 -30.42 1.83
N VAL A 268 14.28 -29.80 0.86
CA VAL A 268 13.93 -28.47 0.34
C VAL A 268 13.60 -28.62 -1.13
N THR A 269 12.44 -28.12 -1.54
CA THR A 269 12.05 -28.07 -2.96
C THR A 269 11.98 -26.63 -3.44
N GLY A 270 12.52 -26.35 -4.63
CA GLY A 270 12.38 -25.04 -5.29
C GLY A 270 13.36 -23.94 -4.83
N ALA A 271 14.31 -24.26 -3.95
CA ALA A 271 15.28 -23.32 -3.40
C ALA A 271 16.73 -23.84 -3.45
N THR A 272 17.67 -22.89 -3.38
CA THR A 272 19.10 -23.13 -3.14
C THR A 272 19.56 -22.24 -1.99
N PHE A 273 20.01 -22.84 -0.90
CA PHE A 273 20.48 -22.13 0.30
C PHE A 273 21.85 -21.48 0.08
N ALA A 274 22.05 -20.33 0.71
CA ALA A 274 23.38 -19.77 0.89
C ALA A 274 24.20 -20.66 1.84
N LYS A 275 25.53 -20.59 1.69
CA LYS A 275 26.47 -21.44 2.44
C LYS A 275 26.39 -21.24 3.96
N ASP A 276 26.08 -20.03 4.39
CA ASP A 276 25.92 -19.64 5.78
C ASP A 276 24.49 -19.86 6.31
N PHE A 277 23.58 -20.38 5.48
CA PHE A 277 22.17 -20.55 5.79
C PHE A 277 21.45 -19.27 6.25
N GLN A 278 22.00 -18.08 5.98
CA GLN A 278 21.35 -16.80 6.30
C GLN A 278 20.36 -16.34 5.22
N SER A 279 20.22 -17.12 4.16
CA SER A 279 19.25 -16.91 3.09
C SER A 279 19.10 -18.16 2.22
N PHE A 280 18.07 -18.15 1.38
CA PHE A 280 18.01 -19.02 0.20
C PHE A 280 17.49 -18.25 -1.00
N THR A 281 17.80 -18.76 -2.19
CA THR A 281 17.29 -18.24 -3.45
C THR A 281 16.28 -19.19 -4.05
N MET A 282 15.20 -18.64 -4.59
CA MET A 282 14.20 -19.37 -5.36
C MET A 282 14.35 -19.03 -6.84
N VAL A 283 14.10 -20.02 -7.70
CA VAL A 283 14.05 -19.82 -9.15
C VAL A 283 12.59 -19.85 -9.60
N THR A 284 12.09 -18.73 -10.11
CA THR A 284 10.83 -18.74 -10.87
C THR A 284 11.11 -19.30 -12.28
N ALA A 285 10.37 -20.31 -12.73
CA ALA A 285 10.48 -20.83 -14.10
C ALA A 285 9.94 -19.76 -15.08
N ALA A 286 10.78 -19.06 -15.85
CA ALA A 286 11.51 -19.46 -17.06
C ALA A 286 10.79 -19.20 -18.41
N THR A 287 10.03 -18.10 -18.51
CA THR A 287 9.77 -17.43 -19.80
C THR A 287 9.89 -15.93 -19.63
N ALA A 288 10.58 -15.27 -20.56
CA ALA A 288 10.52 -13.82 -20.69
C ALA A 288 9.06 -13.40 -20.80
N PHE A 289 8.64 -12.46 -19.96
CA PHE A 289 7.33 -11.84 -20.07
C PHE A 289 7.47 -10.37 -20.42
N SER A 290 6.54 -9.92 -21.26
CA SER A 290 6.35 -8.53 -21.68
C SER A 290 4.97 -8.07 -21.23
N GLY A 291 4.80 -6.76 -21.09
CA GLY A 291 3.54 -6.14 -20.69
C GLY A 291 2.42 -6.25 -21.72
N THR A 292 2.50 -7.14 -22.71
CA THR A 292 1.41 -7.39 -23.66
C THR A 292 0.23 -8.13 -23.01
N ALA A 293 0.46 -8.84 -21.91
CA ALA A 293 -0.57 -9.44 -21.06
C ALA A 293 -0.14 -9.39 -19.59
N ALA A 294 -1.11 -9.32 -18.69
CA ALA A 294 -0.81 -9.46 -17.26
C ALA A 294 -0.32 -10.87 -16.97
N GLN A 295 0.83 -10.99 -16.30
CA GLN A 295 1.47 -12.28 -16.01
C GLN A 295 1.91 -12.35 -14.55
N ALA A 296 1.95 -13.58 -14.04
CA ALA A 296 2.19 -13.95 -12.66
C ALA A 296 3.09 -15.19 -12.66
N LEU A 297 4.28 -15.09 -12.06
CA LEU A 297 5.17 -16.25 -11.89
C LEU A 297 5.34 -16.57 -10.40
N PRO A 298 4.64 -17.59 -9.89
CA PRO A 298 4.85 -18.04 -8.52
C PRO A 298 6.18 -18.80 -8.41
N ALA A 299 6.94 -18.51 -7.37
CA ALA A 299 7.91 -19.41 -6.78
C ALA A 299 7.34 -19.91 -5.46
N THR A 300 7.50 -21.20 -5.18
CA THR A 300 7.09 -21.81 -3.92
C THR A 300 8.24 -22.62 -3.39
N VAL A 301 8.55 -22.42 -2.11
CA VAL A 301 9.51 -23.24 -1.37
C VAL A 301 8.81 -23.86 -0.19
N THR A 302 9.00 -25.16 -0.06
CA THR A 302 8.60 -25.92 1.12
C THR A 302 9.87 -26.42 1.78
N ILE A 303 10.01 -26.12 3.06
CA ILE A 303 11.10 -26.60 3.91
C ILE A 303 10.51 -27.70 4.77
N ASN A 304 11.09 -28.91 4.71
CA ASN A 304 10.70 -30.03 5.55
C ASN A 304 11.88 -30.42 6.44
N GLY A 305 11.81 -30.03 7.70
CA GLY A 305 12.80 -30.42 8.72
C GLY A 305 12.53 -31.82 9.26
N SER A 306 13.56 -32.45 9.82
CA SER A 306 13.41 -33.68 10.62
C SER A 306 13.17 -33.39 12.10
N ASP A 307 12.62 -34.37 12.81
CA ASP A 307 12.22 -34.33 14.23
C ASP A 307 13.40 -34.32 15.22
N ASP A 308 14.47 -33.58 14.97
CA ASP A 308 15.65 -33.48 15.88
C ASP A 308 16.31 -32.08 15.81
N ARG A 309 15.57 -31.05 15.36
CA ARG A 309 16.12 -29.71 15.01
C ARG A 309 15.41 -28.58 15.75
N VAL A 310 16.15 -27.80 16.52
CA VAL A 310 15.59 -26.66 17.24
C VAL A 310 15.37 -25.47 16.31
N MET A 311 14.11 -25.18 15.97
CA MET A 311 13.73 -24.00 15.20
C MET A 311 13.77 -22.72 16.05
N THR A 312 14.13 -21.59 15.43
CA THR A 312 14.17 -20.27 16.05
C THR A 312 13.01 -19.38 15.59
N ALA A 313 12.41 -18.66 16.54
CA ALA A 313 11.47 -17.61 16.19
C ALA A 313 12.22 -16.44 15.57
N GLN A 314 11.75 -15.97 14.43
CA GLN A 314 12.41 -14.95 13.64
C GLN A 314 11.47 -14.34 12.59
N SER A 315 11.90 -13.22 12.02
CA SER A 315 11.21 -12.56 10.92
C SER A 315 11.99 -12.75 9.63
N TYR A 316 11.25 -12.93 8.54
CA TYR A 316 11.81 -13.13 7.22
C TYR A 316 11.52 -11.94 6.32
N ASN A 317 12.42 -11.69 5.37
CA ASN A 317 12.19 -10.72 4.31
C ASN A 317 12.58 -11.31 2.95
N VAL A 318 12.04 -10.72 1.89
CA VAL A 318 12.31 -11.09 0.50
C VAL A 318 12.97 -9.91 -0.20
N ASP A 319 14.06 -10.21 -0.88
CA ASP A 319 14.73 -9.37 -1.86
C ASP A 319 14.50 -9.93 -3.25
N ILE A 320 14.11 -9.07 -4.18
CA ILE A 320 13.75 -9.47 -5.55
C ILE A 320 14.53 -8.60 -6.52
N ASP A 321 15.43 -9.25 -7.25
CA ASP A 321 16.22 -8.63 -8.30
C ASP A 321 16.02 -9.36 -9.63
N PHE A 322 15.82 -8.60 -10.71
CA PHE A 322 15.89 -9.17 -12.05
C PHE A 322 16.27 -8.14 -13.10
N ALA A 323 16.96 -8.62 -14.14
CA ALA A 323 17.25 -7.83 -15.32
C ALA A 323 16.05 -7.77 -16.28
N TYR A 324 15.90 -6.61 -16.92
CA TYR A 324 14.96 -6.42 -18.01
C TYR A 324 15.58 -5.55 -19.12
N ALA A 325 14.99 -5.63 -20.30
CA ALA A 325 15.26 -4.74 -21.41
C ALA A 325 14.14 -3.71 -21.51
N THR A 326 14.49 -2.43 -21.63
CA THR A 326 13.52 -1.37 -21.93
C THR A 326 13.00 -1.52 -23.36
N ALA A 327 12.00 -0.71 -23.75
CA ALA A 327 11.50 -0.75 -25.12
C ALA A 327 12.58 -0.36 -26.16
N ALA A 328 13.59 0.40 -25.74
CA ALA A 328 14.75 0.76 -26.55
C ALA A 328 15.87 -0.30 -26.52
N SER A 329 15.61 -1.49 -25.98
CA SER A 329 16.60 -2.57 -25.80
C SER A 329 17.80 -2.18 -24.93
N VAL A 330 17.62 -1.19 -24.05
CA VAL A 330 18.63 -0.84 -23.03
C VAL A 330 18.48 -1.81 -21.86
N ALA A 331 19.59 -2.34 -21.37
CA ALA A 331 19.59 -3.20 -20.19
C ALA A 331 19.34 -2.38 -18.92
N ALA A 332 18.44 -2.87 -18.07
CA ALA A 332 18.09 -2.26 -16.80
C ALA A 332 17.80 -3.34 -15.74
N ALA A 333 17.63 -2.92 -14.50
CA ALA A 333 17.37 -3.81 -13.37
C ALA A 333 16.12 -3.34 -12.61
N TYR A 334 15.31 -4.30 -12.18
CA TYR A 334 14.27 -4.12 -11.17
C TYR A 334 14.83 -4.64 -9.85
N ASP A 335 14.64 -3.86 -8.79
CA ASP A 335 15.13 -4.17 -7.45
C ASP A 335 14.06 -3.78 -6.42
N GLU A 336 13.66 -4.72 -5.58
CA GLU A 336 12.75 -4.52 -4.45
C GLU A 336 13.24 -5.36 -3.26
N ASN A 337 13.79 -4.66 -2.25
CA ASN A 337 14.43 -5.29 -1.09
C ASN A 337 13.63 -5.10 0.21
N GLY A 338 13.80 -6.03 1.14
CA GLY A 338 13.28 -5.96 2.50
C GLY A 338 11.77 -6.16 2.59
N LYS A 339 11.14 -6.80 1.61
CA LYS A 339 9.69 -7.04 1.63
C LYS A 339 9.37 -8.06 2.71
N ALA A 340 8.46 -7.75 3.64
CA ALA A 340 8.10 -8.67 4.71
C ALA A 340 7.62 -10.02 4.15
N ALA A 341 8.26 -11.10 4.59
CA ALA A 341 8.03 -12.46 4.13
C ALA A 341 7.31 -13.34 5.18
N GLY A 342 6.88 -12.71 6.28
CA GLY A 342 6.30 -13.39 7.43
C GLY A 342 7.29 -13.57 8.57
N SER A 343 6.90 -14.36 9.56
CA SER A 343 7.69 -14.61 10.77
C SER A 343 7.23 -15.88 11.46
N TRP A 344 8.17 -16.60 12.06
CA TRP A 344 7.86 -17.65 13.03
C TRP A 344 7.81 -17.08 14.44
N GLY A 345 6.75 -17.41 15.15
CA GLY A 345 6.61 -17.15 16.58
C GLY A 345 6.76 -18.43 17.39
N LEU A 346 6.96 -18.30 18.70
CA LEU A 346 6.79 -19.39 19.65
C LEU A 346 5.35 -19.37 20.20
N ASN A 347 4.78 -20.51 20.52
CA ASN A 347 3.50 -20.61 21.25
C ASN A 347 3.62 -20.27 22.76
N GLY A 348 4.41 -19.23 23.10
CA GLY A 348 4.66 -18.78 24.47
C GLY A 348 3.61 -17.80 25.03
N THR A 349 3.73 -17.47 26.32
CA THR A 349 2.88 -16.51 27.03
C THR A 349 3.63 -15.21 27.31
N ASN A 350 3.04 -14.05 26.99
CA ASN A 350 3.58 -12.73 27.34
C ASN A 350 2.64 -12.00 28.32
N VAL A 351 3.20 -11.52 29.43
CA VAL A 351 2.48 -10.81 30.49
C VAL A 351 3.17 -9.49 30.81
N ASN A 352 2.42 -8.39 30.70
CA ASN A 352 2.85 -7.09 31.16
C ASN A 352 2.36 -6.84 32.59
N VAL A 353 3.25 -6.31 33.42
CA VAL A 353 2.98 -5.80 34.76
C VAL A 353 3.22 -4.30 34.73
N PRO A 354 2.15 -3.47 34.59
CA PRO A 354 2.31 -2.03 34.34
C PRO A 354 3.04 -1.28 35.45
N TYR A 355 3.05 -1.85 36.66
CA TYR A 355 3.69 -1.28 37.83
C TYR A 355 4.35 -2.37 38.67
N PHE A 356 5.67 -2.44 38.61
CA PHE A 356 6.49 -3.38 39.36
C PHE A 356 7.62 -2.62 40.10
N PRO A 357 7.50 -2.42 41.43
CA PRO A 357 8.52 -1.70 42.20
C PRO A 357 9.71 -2.62 42.50
N VAL A 358 10.95 -2.20 42.26
CA VAL A 358 12.16 -2.99 42.50
C VAL A 358 13.18 -2.13 43.24
N GLY A 359 13.87 -2.68 44.23
CA GLY A 359 14.95 -2.01 44.96
C GLY A 359 14.48 -1.00 46.02
N PHE A 360 13.20 -1.00 46.38
CA PHE A 360 12.68 -0.17 47.48
C PHE A 360 12.80 -0.94 48.79
N GLY A 361 13.68 -0.53 49.70
CA GLY A 361 14.10 -1.35 50.86
C GLY A 361 13.01 -1.80 51.85
N ASN A 362 11.79 -1.29 51.77
CA ASN A 362 10.62 -1.75 52.55
C ASN A 362 9.70 -2.71 51.78
N LEU A 363 9.97 -2.96 50.50
CA LEU A 363 9.21 -3.82 49.62
C LEU A 363 10.11 -4.96 49.12
N SER A 364 9.56 -6.15 48.97
CA SER A 364 10.23 -7.25 48.24
C SER A 364 9.33 -7.75 47.12
N SER A 365 9.67 -7.37 45.89
CA SER A 365 8.89 -7.72 44.70
C SER A 365 9.37 -9.00 44.04
N ASN A 366 8.44 -9.87 43.68
CA ASN A 366 8.75 -11.16 43.10
C ASN A 366 7.68 -11.52 42.07
N VAL A 367 8.02 -12.41 41.15
CA VAL A 367 7.09 -13.00 40.19
C VAL A 367 7.09 -14.50 40.39
N GLU A 368 5.91 -15.10 40.49
CA GLU A 368 5.74 -16.54 40.39
C GLU A 368 5.23 -16.88 38.99
N VAL A 369 5.98 -17.72 38.27
CA VAL A 369 5.61 -18.25 36.96
C VAL A 369 5.17 -19.70 37.19
N ALA A 370 3.87 -19.93 37.20
CA ALA A 370 3.31 -21.27 37.22
C ALA A 370 3.27 -21.80 35.79
N ASN A 371 3.90 -22.94 35.52
CA ASN A 371 3.85 -23.61 34.24
C ASN A 371 3.16 -24.96 34.41
N ALA A 372 1.89 -25.05 33.99
CA ALA A 372 1.12 -26.29 34.07
C ALA A 372 1.49 -27.32 32.99
N SER A 373 2.28 -26.94 31.98
CA SER A 373 2.76 -27.86 30.95
C SER A 373 3.84 -28.80 31.50
N LYS A 374 4.20 -29.82 30.72
CA LYS A 374 5.29 -30.75 31.07
C LYS A 374 6.68 -30.24 30.70
N VAL A 375 6.77 -29.21 29.86
CA VAL A 375 8.02 -28.73 29.27
C VAL A 375 8.45 -27.44 29.93
N ALA A 376 9.73 -27.35 30.28
CA ALA A 376 10.31 -26.13 30.84
C ALA A 376 10.37 -25.04 29.76
N GLY A 377 9.99 -23.80 30.10
CA GLY A 377 10.03 -22.69 29.15
C GLY A 377 11.08 -21.64 29.52
N GLU A 378 11.75 -21.06 28.53
CA GLU A 378 12.64 -19.92 28.76
C GLU A 378 11.87 -18.71 29.27
N ILE A 379 12.45 -17.96 30.21
CA ILE A 379 11.88 -16.72 30.75
C ILE A 379 12.72 -15.55 30.26
N THR A 380 12.10 -14.64 29.52
CA THR A 380 12.70 -13.36 29.09
C THR A 380 11.95 -12.20 29.72
N ILE A 381 12.70 -11.20 30.21
CA ILE A 381 12.13 -9.96 30.74
C ILE A 381 12.64 -8.72 30.01
N ASP A 382 11.77 -7.76 29.76
CA ASP A 382 12.11 -6.41 29.30
C ASP A 382 11.29 -5.38 30.09
N ALA A 383 11.71 -4.12 30.11
CA ALA A 383 11.03 -3.12 30.92
C ALA A 383 11.16 -1.69 30.41
N ILE A 384 10.26 -0.83 30.88
CA ILE A 384 10.39 0.62 30.79
C ILE A 384 10.27 1.19 32.20
N ASP A 385 11.17 2.07 32.63
CA ASP A 385 11.05 2.72 33.94
C ASP A 385 10.17 3.99 33.93
N ASN A 386 9.94 4.56 35.12
CA ASN A 386 9.15 5.78 35.28
C ASN A 386 9.82 7.06 34.73
N ASN A 387 11.08 6.97 34.27
CA ASN A 387 11.77 8.06 33.58
C ASN A 387 11.78 7.86 32.06
N GLY A 388 11.20 6.76 31.56
CA GLY A 388 11.14 6.41 30.14
C GLY A 388 12.38 5.69 29.61
N VAL A 389 13.28 5.21 30.48
CA VAL A 389 14.41 4.38 30.05
C VAL A 389 13.88 3.00 29.66
N VAL A 390 14.25 2.54 28.46
CA VAL A 390 13.91 1.22 27.94
C VAL A 390 15.05 0.26 28.23
N TYR A 391 14.74 -0.84 28.90
CA TYR A 391 15.65 -1.94 29.18
C TYR A 391 15.42 -3.02 28.12
N ALA A 392 16.49 -3.41 27.41
CA ALA A 392 16.43 -4.44 26.38
C ALA A 392 16.02 -5.80 26.98
N PRO A 393 15.45 -6.72 26.16
CA PRO A 393 15.13 -8.06 26.61
C PRO A 393 16.35 -8.80 27.19
N VAL A 394 16.18 -9.40 28.37
CA VAL A 394 17.17 -10.24 29.04
C VAL A 394 16.56 -11.61 29.35
N GLN A 395 17.18 -12.67 28.83
CA GLN A 395 16.85 -14.04 29.20
C GLN A 395 17.41 -14.34 30.59
N LEU A 396 16.56 -14.83 31.49
CA LEU A 396 16.97 -15.26 32.82
C LEU A 396 17.59 -16.66 32.76
N SER A 397 18.53 -16.94 33.67
CA SER A 397 19.19 -18.26 33.75
C SER A 397 18.27 -19.38 34.23
N GLN A 398 17.16 -19.04 34.88
CA GLN A 398 16.16 -19.98 35.35
C GLN A 398 15.06 -20.17 34.31
N LEU A 399 14.62 -21.42 34.14
CA LEU A 399 13.52 -21.78 33.26
C LEU A 399 12.22 -21.84 34.06
N ALA A 400 11.10 -21.55 33.41
CA ALA A 400 9.77 -21.87 33.91
C ALA A 400 9.58 -23.39 33.84
N GLU A 401 10.11 -24.09 34.82
CA GLU A 401 10.09 -25.56 34.90
C GLU A 401 8.66 -26.13 34.76
N GLY A 402 8.53 -27.25 34.05
CA GLY A 402 7.24 -27.91 33.82
C GLY A 402 6.62 -28.46 35.11
N GLN A 403 5.29 -28.43 35.19
CA GLN A 403 4.47 -28.89 36.32
C GLN A 403 4.88 -28.29 37.68
N THR A 404 5.40 -27.06 37.69
CA THR A 404 5.83 -26.38 38.91
C THR A 404 5.67 -24.86 38.83
N VAL A 405 6.02 -24.19 39.92
CA VAL A 405 6.08 -22.73 40.03
C VAL A 405 7.53 -22.31 40.16
N THR A 406 7.99 -21.54 39.18
CA THR A 406 9.32 -20.91 39.22
C THR A 406 9.21 -19.50 39.77
N LYS A 407 10.12 -19.12 40.66
CA LYS A 407 10.12 -17.80 41.27
C LYS A 407 11.22 -16.93 40.66
N ILE A 408 10.83 -15.80 40.06
CA ILE A 408 11.74 -14.71 39.73
C ILE A 408 11.82 -13.78 40.93
N SER A 409 13.00 -13.68 41.52
CA SER A 409 13.26 -12.82 42.67
C SER A 409 13.51 -11.37 42.26
N GLU A 410 13.36 -10.46 43.21
CA GLU A 410 13.75 -9.06 43.04
C GLU A 410 15.21 -8.93 42.58
N ASN A 411 16.10 -9.73 43.18
CA ASN A 411 17.52 -9.71 42.88
C ASN A 411 17.82 -10.15 41.44
N ASP A 412 17.03 -11.08 40.89
CA ASP A 412 17.19 -11.52 39.49
C ASP A 412 16.90 -10.35 38.54
N ILE A 413 15.86 -9.56 38.83
CA ILE A 413 15.47 -8.39 38.03
C ILE A 413 16.48 -7.25 38.19
N VAL A 414 16.92 -6.97 39.42
CA VAL A 414 17.99 -5.99 39.70
C VAL A 414 19.26 -6.35 38.94
N THR A 415 19.65 -7.62 38.97
CA THR A 415 20.86 -8.11 38.30
C THR A 415 20.71 -8.04 36.79
N ALA A 416 19.57 -8.49 36.24
CA ALA A 416 19.29 -8.49 34.81
C ALA A 416 19.37 -7.10 34.18
N PHE A 417 18.84 -6.08 34.88
CA PHE A 417 18.82 -4.70 34.39
C PHE A 417 19.93 -3.80 34.95
N GLY A 418 20.79 -4.31 35.84
CA GLY A 418 21.89 -3.55 36.44
C GLY A 418 21.42 -2.37 37.31
N LEU A 419 20.31 -2.53 38.03
CA LEU A 419 19.70 -1.44 38.81
C LEU A 419 20.49 -1.17 40.10
N THR A 420 20.75 0.10 40.40
CA THR A 420 21.47 0.51 41.62
C THR A 420 20.59 1.23 42.64
N GLU A 421 19.39 1.67 42.24
CA GLU A 421 18.45 2.42 43.07
C GLU A 421 17.02 1.88 42.91
N GLY A 422 16.13 2.25 43.84
CA GLY A 422 14.71 1.89 43.80
C GLY A 422 14.03 2.42 42.54
N THR A 423 13.53 1.51 41.69
CA THR A 423 13.04 1.80 40.34
C THR A 423 11.63 1.22 40.15
N LYS A 424 10.75 1.97 39.48
CA LYS A 424 9.40 1.51 39.11
C LYS A 424 9.40 1.08 37.65
N LEU A 425 9.06 -0.17 37.37
CA LEU A 425 9.09 -0.74 36.04
C LEU A 425 7.68 -1.04 35.52
N SER A 426 7.44 -0.78 34.24
CA SER A 426 6.48 -1.54 33.45
C SER A 426 7.21 -2.77 32.92
N LEU A 427 7.05 -3.90 33.60
CA LEU A 427 7.80 -5.13 33.36
C LEU A 427 7.03 -6.05 32.41
N ASN A 428 7.63 -6.43 31.27
CA ASN A 428 7.14 -7.48 30.41
C ASN A 428 7.85 -8.79 30.74
N ILE A 429 7.10 -9.87 30.79
CA ILE A 429 7.58 -11.22 31.09
C ILE A 429 7.08 -12.13 29.99
N THR A 430 8.00 -12.66 29.21
CA THR A 430 7.72 -13.65 28.16
C THR A 430 8.19 -15.02 28.64
N VAL A 431 7.30 -16.01 28.59
CA VAL A 431 7.56 -17.39 28.96
C VAL A 431 7.30 -18.27 27.76
N ASN A 432 8.35 -18.88 27.23
CA ASN A 432 8.28 -19.75 26.06
C ASN A 432 7.90 -21.17 26.49
N ALA A 433 6.69 -21.34 27.03
CA ALA A 433 6.11 -22.63 27.34
C ALA A 433 4.73 -22.76 26.65
N PRO A 434 4.29 -23.98 26.32
CA PRO A 434 3.33 -24.22 25.25
C PRO A 434 1.89 -23.89 25.63
N SER A 435 1.55 -24.03 26.91
CA SER A 435 0.26 -23.62 27.45
C SER A 435 0.26 -23.65 28.98
N GLY A 436 -0.77 -23.07 29.59
CA GLY A 436 -0.97 -23.17 31.03
C GLY A 436 0.04 -22.37 31.85
N VAL A 437 0.67 -21.35 31.25
CA VAL A 437 1.52 -20.41 31.97
C VAL A 437 0.66 -19.35 32.63
N THR A 438 0.80 -19.21 33.95
CA THR A 438 0.25 -18.10 34.71
C THR A 438 1.37 -17.31 35.35
N VAL A 439 1.37 -15.99 35.14
CA VAL A 439 2.38 -15.10 35.73
C VAL A 439 1.71 -14.32 36.85
N TYR A 440 2.18 -14.54 38.06
CA TYR A 440 1.64 -13.94 39.28
C TYR A 440 2.69 -13.03 39.94
N PRO A 441 2.70 -11.73 39.61
CA PRO A 441 3.56 -10.76 40.25
C PRO A 441 2.96 -10.29 41.58
N PHE A 442 3.83 -10.05 42.54
CA PHE A 442 3.45 -9.54 43.85
C PHE A 442 4.62 -8.78 44.49
N TYR A 443 4.30 -7.97 45.49
CA TYR A 443 5.30 -7.49 46.45
C TYR A 443 4.91 -7.89 47.86
N ARG A 444 5.91 -7.94 48.73
CA ARG A 444 5.72 -8.08 50.18
C ARG A 444 6.05 -6.78 50.87
N GLU A 445 5.18 -6.35 51.75
CA GLU A 445 5.47 -5.31 52.74
C GLU A 445 5.37 -5.99 54.11
N ASN A 446 6.51 -6.23 54.75
CA ASN A 446 6.63 -7.16 55.88
C ASN A 446 6.15 -8.58 55.49
N ASP A 447 5.24 -9.18 56.28
CA ASP A 447 4.71 -10.54 56.04
C ASP A 447 3.47 -10.57 55.13
N VAL A 448 3.00 -9.41 54.63
CA VAL A 448 1.79 -9.33 53.81
C VAL A 448 2.14 -9.37 52.33
N ARG A 449 1.50 -10.29 51.59
CA ARG A 449 1.63 -10.41 50.13
C ARG A 449 0.54 -9.58 49.44
N THR A 450 0.95 -8.68 48.56
CA THR A 450 0.04 -7.88 47.73
C THR A 450 0.27 -8.20 46.26
N SER A 451 -0.76 -8.70 45.58
CA SER A 451 -0.73 -8.97 44.14
C SER A 451 -0.62 -7.68 43.33
N LEU A 452 0.16 -7.71 42.25
CA LEU A 452 0.24 -6.61 41.30
C LEU A 452 -0.70 -6.88 40.11
N PRO A 453 -1.35 -5.84 39.57
CA PRO A 453 -2.19 -6.00 38.39
C PRO A 453 -1.34 -6.39 37.19
N THR A 454 -1.88 -7.25 36.33
CA THR A 454 -1.23 -7.69 35.09
C THR A 454 -2.16 -7.50 33.90
N SER A 455 -1.60 -7.56 32.70
CA SER A 455 -2.38 -7.63 31.46
C SER A 455 -3.29 -8.85 31.39
N GLN A 456 -2.99 -9.93 32.13
CA GLN A 456 -3.87 -11.11 32.25
C GLN A 456 -5.15 -10.79 33.03
N TYR A 457 -5.09 -9.88 34.00
CA TYR A 457 -6.24 -9.41 34.77
C TYR A 457 -6.84 -8.15 34.14
N ARG A 458 -7.40 -8.27 32.93
CA ARG A 458 -8.26 -7.19 32.41
C ARG A 458 -9.52 -7.09 33.26
N SER A 459 -9.80 -5.89 33.76
CA SER A 459 -11.16 -5.57 34.21
C SER A 459 -12.09 -5.76 33.02
N VAL A 460 -13.14 -6.56 33.20
CA VAL A 460 -14.23 -6.61 32.24
C VAL A 460 -14.85 -5.21 32.23
N GLN A 461 -14.46 -4.36 31.27
CA GLN A 461 -15.27 -3.20 30.95
C GLN A 461 -16.54 -3.75 30.33
N CYS A 462 -17.58 -3.89 31.15
CA CYS A 462 -18.94 -4.14 30.66
C CYS A 462 -19.36 -2.91 29.83
N LYS A 463 -19.00 -2.90 28.55
CA LYS A 463 -19.52 -1.92 27.61
C LYS A 463 -20.95 -2.34 27.31
N ALA A 464 -21.91 -1.71 27.97
CA ALA A 464 -23.32 -1.89 27.63
C ALA A 464 -23.55 -1.33 26.21
N THR A 465 -23.49 -2.18 25.18
CA THR A 465 -23.79 -1.83 23.77
C THR A 465 -25.26 -2.03 23.41
N GLY A 466 -26.17 -1.80 24.36
CA GLY A 466 -27.62 -1.90 24.13
C GLY A 466 -28.32 -0.57 24.35
N SER A 467 -28.71 0.11 23.27
CA SER A 467 -29.77 1.12 23.34
C SER A 467 -31.12 0.43 23.22
N VAL A 468 -31.91 0.40 24.29
CA VAL A 468 -33.31 -0.05 24.21
C VAL A 468 -34.15 1.11 23.66
N SER A 469 -34.53 1.02 22.39
CA SER A 469 -35.59 1.86 21.82
C SER A 469 -36.92 1.16 22.05
N SER A 470 -37.76 1.67 22.96
CA SER A 470 -39.15 1.24 23.02
C SER A 470 -39.93 1.97 21.93
N THR A 471 -40.47 1.20 20.98
CA THR A 471 -41.45 1.72 20.00
C THR A 471 -42.82 1.15 20.38
N ALA A 472 -43.76 2.07 20.67
CA ALA A 472 -45.20 1.88 20.89
C ALA A 472 -45.69 1.44 22.29
N TYR A 473 -46.41 2.36 22.95
CA TYR A 473 -47.44 2.05 23.96
C TYR A 473 -48.70 1.56 23.22
N GLN A 474 -49.26 0.42 23.62
CA GLN A 474 -50.67 0.12 23.32
C GLN A 474 -51.56 0.66 24.45
N ALA A 475 -52.74 1.16 24.09
CA ALA A 475 -53.63 1.96 24.95
C ALA A 475 -54.32 1.15 26.08
N ASP A 476 -54.07 -0.15 26.18
CA ASP A 476 -54.66 -1.03 27.20
C ASP A 476 -53.73 -1.30 28.40
N GLY A 477 -52.52 -0.73 28.41
CA GLY A 477 -51.57 -0.87 29.51
C GLY A 477 -50.78 -2.18 29.51
N THR A 478 -50.86 -2.97 28.43
CA THR A 478 -50.14 -4.24 28.33
C THR A 478 -48.76 -4.05 27.67
N VAL A 479 -47.68 -4.39 28.39
CA VAL A 479 -46.32 -4.39 27.82
C VAL A 479 -46.07 -5.72 27.12
N VAL A 480 -45.92 -5.71 25.79
CA VAL A 480 -45.47 -6.88 25.03
C VAL A 480 -43.95 -6.85 24.97
N ALA A 481 -43.28 -7.72 25.74
CA ALA A 481 -41.84 -7.89 25.65
C ALA A 481 -41.51 -8.62 24.33
N ASN A 482 -40.83 -7.94 23.40
CA ASN A 482 -40.27 -8.59 22.22
C ASN A 482 -38.92 -9.20 22.60
N THR A 483 -38.91 -10.48 22.95
CA THR A 483 -37.71 -11.17 23.42
C THR A 483 -36.88 -11.64 22.23
N ALA A 484 -35.81 -10.90 21.92
CA ALA A 484 -34.64 -11.44 21.24
C ALA A 484 -33.38 -10.90 21.92
N LEU A 485 -33.16 -11.33 23.17
CA LEU A 485 -31.85 -11.23 23.82
C LEU A 485 -31.17 -12.60 23.67
N THR A 486 -30.31 -12.72 22.67
CA THR A 486 -29.43 -13.87 22.54
C THR A 486 -28.18 -13.62 23.39
N SER A 487 -28.00 -14.47 24.39
CA SER A 487 -26.78 -14.72 25.20
C SER A 487 -26.55 -13.96 26.54
N ALA A 488 -26.23 -14.78 27.55
CA ALA A 488 -25.57 -14.55 28.84
C ALA A 488 -26.10 -13.51 29.86
N HIS A 489 -27.15 -12.75 29.56
CA HIS A 489 -27.59 -11.67 30.47
C HIS A 489 -29.05 -11.83 30.87
N THR A 490 -29.32 -11.93 32.19
CA THR A 490 -30.67 -11.84 32.75
C THR A 490 -30.99 -10.36 32.96
N ALA A 491 -31.85 -9.78 32.13
CA ALA A 491 -32.40 -8.45 32.35
C ALA A 491 -33.71 -8.56 33.13
N VAL A 492 -33.78 -7.96 34.32
CA VAL A 492 -35.04 -7.82 35.06
C VAL A 492 -35.60 -6.44 34.77
N VAL A 493 -36.70 -6.40 34.02
CA VAL A 493 -37.44 -5.16 33.76
C VAL A 493 -38.40 -4.94 34.93
N ASN A 494 -38.19 -3.87 35.69
CA ASN A 494 -39.14 -3.49 36.74
C ASN A 494 -40.34 -2.77 36.12
N ALA A 495 -41.47 -3.46 36.03
CA ALA A 495 -42.67 -2.98 35.32
C ALA A 495 -43.27 -1.68 35.91
N THR A 496 -42.91 -1.30 37.14
CA THR A 496 -43.47 -0.10 37.80
C THR A 496 -42.67 1.17 37.52
N THR A 497 -41.38 1.07 37.20
CA THR A 497 -40.47 2.23 37.06
C THR A 497 -39.82 2.34 35.68
N GLY A 498 -39.95 1.32 34.82
CA GLY A 498 -39.29 1.30 33.50
C GLY A 498 -37.76 1.18 33.56
N SER A 499 -37.18 0.93 34.74
CA SER A 499 -35.74 0.76 34.93
C SER A 499 -35.32 -0.67 34.64
N VAL A 500 -34.30 -0.85 33.81
CA VAL A 500 -33.68 -2.14 33.52
C VAL A 500 -32.46 -2.32 34.43
N ASN A 501 -32.50 -3.31 35.32
CA ASN A 501 -31.31 -3.76 36.05
C ASN A 501 -30.70 -4.94 35.31
N THR A 502 -29.42 -4.83 34.97
CA THR A 502 -28.64 -5.95 34.43
C THR A 502 -27.71 -6.47 35.53
N SER A 503 -27.68 -7.79 35.71
CA SER A 503 -26.71 -8.46 36.61
C SER A 503 -25.90 -9.44 35.78
N CYS A 504 -24.57 -9.34 35.85
CA CYS A 504 -23.66 -10.27 35.19
C CYS A 504 -23.38 -11.46 36.11
N THR A 505 -23.60 -12.68 35.64
CA THR A 505 -23.11 -13.90 36.30
C THR A 505 -21.72 -14.20 35.77
N LYS A 506 -20.77 -14.41 36.69
CA LYS A 506 -19.36 -14.67 36.37
C LYS A 506 -19.17 -16.17 36.16
N ASP A 507 -18.89 -16.58 34.92
CA ASP A 507 -18.33 -17.91 34.67
C ASP A 507 -16.80 -17.79 34.75
N PHE A 508 -16.23 -18.37 35.80
CA PHE A 508 -14.80 -18.64 35.86
C PHE A 508 -14.57 -19.97 35.13
N ASN A 509 -13.83 -19.94 34.01
CA ASN A 509 -13.09 -21.11 33.53
C ASN A 509 -11.64 -20.97 33.97
#